data_AF-A0A452ITX6-F1
#
_entry.id   AF-A0A452ITX6-F1
#
_cell.length_a   1.000
_cell.length_b   1.000
_cell.length_c   1.000
_cell.angle_alpha   90.00
_cell.angle_beta   90.00
_cell.angle_gamma   90.00
#
_symmetry.space_group_name_H-M   'P 1'
#
loop_
_entity.id
_entity.type
_entity.pdbx_description
1 polymer ?
#
loop_
_entity_poly.entity_id
_entity_poly.type
_entity_poly.pdbx_seq_one_letter_code
_entity_poly.pdbx_strand_id
1 'polypeptide(L)'
;MCACVFSFCEQLSFPDCRLCLYEDGTELTEGYFHSIPDNTDLILLAPGETWQGFVSDIDHFLNTFYTQKDDIVEAAQKLLSDEQAPKIQKLLVDLIQNLSENILAESREEDRKWFEGVESRFKNKSSYMRYSCESRIRSYMKEVSSYTSAVHPAAQAEYKRITDFMLDKLKSVKYNGCYFDRREEAVVRLCTTEGWFSCQGPFDRDYCLCKHSINPYSNRESRILFSTWNLDHIIEKKRTIVPTLAEAVKEQDGREVAWEYFYQLLFTLENLKLVHIACHKKTSHNLTCDKTKIYRKRKRMRKVSK
;
A
#
# COMPACT_ATOMS: atom_id res chain seq x y z
N MET A 1 -2.51 40.47 -35.78
CA MET A 1 -1.54 39.36 -35.64
C MET A 1 -0.28 39.83 -36.34
N CYS A 2 0.87 39.83 -35.65
CA CYS A 2 2.11 40.40 -36.19
C CYS A 2 2.53 39.63 -37.46
N ALA A 3 3.05 40.34 -38.47
CA ALA A 3 3.36 39.78 -39.80
C ALA A 3 4.30 38.54 -39.76
N CYS A 4 5.15 38.42 -38.72
CA CYS A 4 6.01 37.25 -38.53
C CYS A 4 5.23 35.98 -38.09
N VAL A 5 4.19 36.14 -37.27
CA VAL A 5 3.32 35.03 -36.83
C VAL A 5 2.45 34.58 -38.00
N PHE A 6 1.92 35.53 -38.80
CA PHE A 6 1.23 35.20 -40.05
C PHE A 6 2.12 34.44 -41.02
N SER A 7 3.39 34.84 -41.22
CA SER A 7 4.29 34.12 -42.13
C SER A 7 4.62 32.68 -41.66
N PHE A 8 4.64 32.43 -40.36
CA PHE A 8 4.85 31.07 -39.81
C PHE A 8 3.57 30.23 -39.90
N CYS A 9 2.41 30.82 -39.59
CA CYS A 9 1.12 30.14 -39.67
C CYS A 9 0.63 29.96 -41.12
N GLU A 10 0.97 30.82 -42.08
CA GLU A 10 0.64 30.67 -43.51
C GLU A 10 1.46 29.57 -44.20
N GLN A 11 2.65 29.26 -43.68
CA GLN A 11 3.46 28.12 -44.15
C GLN A 11 2.97 26.77 -43.62
N LEU A 12 2.17 26.79 -42.55
CA LEU A 12 1.56 25.61 -41.94
C LEU A 12 0.10 25.53 -42.43
N SER A 13 -0.36 24.36 -42.85
CA SER A 13 -1.65 24.23 -43.57
C SER A 13 -2.91 24.39 -42.70
N PHE A 14 -2.88 25.23 -41.67
CA PHE A 14 -3.91 25.33 -40.63
C PHE A 14 -4.30 26.81 -40.38
N PRO A 15 -5.36 27.32 -41.01
CA PRO A 15 -5.72 28.74 -40.99
C PRO A 15 -6.21 29.28 -39.64
N ASP A 16 -6.48 28.42 -38.65
CA ASP A 16 -7.03 28.77 -37.34
C ASP A 16 -6.13 28.36 -36.15
N CYS A 17 -4.82 28.20 -36.38
CA CYS A 17 -3.89 27.86 -35.30
C CYS A 17 -3.66 29.01 -34.32
N ARG A 18 -3.39 28.63 -33.07
CA ARG A 18 -3.06 29.56 -31.97
C ARG A 18 -1.65 29.27 -31.47
N LEU A 19 -0.97 30.29 -30.98
CA LEU A 19 0.32 30.14 -30.30
C LEU A 19 0.15 30.42 -28.82
N CYS A 20 0.85 29.67 -27.98
CA CYS A 20 0.94 29.95 -26.55
C CYS A 20 2.37 29.73 -26.05
N LEU A 21 2.67 30.31 -24.88
CA LEU A 21 3.93 30.06 -24.20
C LEU A 21 4.03 28.59 -23.76
N TYR A 22 5.21 28.00 -23.94
CA TYR A 22 5.46 26.62 -23.49
C TYR A 22 5.38 26.47 -21.96
N GLU A 23 5.81 27.47 -21.20
CA GLU A 23 5.93 27.37 -19.74
C GLU A 23 4.57 27.22 -19.03
N ASP A 24 3.56 27.98 -19.46
CA ASP A 24 2.29 28.11 -18.73
C ASP A 24 1.02 28.05 -19.61
N GLY A 25 1.16 28.01 -20.94
CA GLY A 25 0.02 28.00 -21.86
C GLY A 25 -0.66 29.35 -22.06
N THR A 26 -0.04 30.45 -21.66
CA THR A 26 -0.55 31.79 -21.96
C THR A 26 -0.62 32.01 -23.46
N GLU A 27 -1.83 32.25 -23.98
CA GLU A 27 -2.06 32.49 -25.40
C GLU A 27 -1.43 33.81 -25.86
N LEU A 28 -0.70 33.74 -26.97
CA LEU A 28 -0.04 34.88 -27.56
C LEU A 28 -1.05 35.75 -28.31
N THR A 29 -1.21 36.96 -27.82
CA THR A 29 -1.82 38.06 -28.59
C THR A 29 -0.74 38.88 -29.26
N GLU A 30 -1.10 39.63 -30.30
CA GLU A 30 -0.16 40.49 -31.05
C GLU A 30 0.56 41.49 -30.15
N GLY A 31 -0.15 42.11 -29.20
CA GLY A 31 0.45 43.06 -28.25
C GLY A 31 1.39 42.38 -27.26
N TYR A 32 1.07 41.15 -26.83
CA TYR A 32 1.88 40.40 -25.88
C TYR A 32 3.16 39.85 -26.52
N PHE A 33 3.11 39.44 -27.79
CA PHE A 33 4.25 38.91 -28.52
C PHE A 33 5.45 39.88 -28.56
N HIS A 34 5.22 41.19 -28.64
CA HIS A 34 6.32 42.16 -28.61
C HIS A 34 6.98 42.33 -27.24
N SER A 35 6.36 41.81 -26.18
CA SER A 35 6.84 41.91 -24.81
C SER A 35 7.54 40.64 -24.30
N ILE A 36 7.53 39.55 -25.08
CA ILE A 36 8.18 38.30 -24.69
C ILE A 36 9.70 38.40 -24.95
N PRO A 37 10.55 37.80 -24.11
CA PRO A 37 11.99 37.74 -24.34
C PRO A 37 12.36 36.99 -25.62
N ASP A 38 13.53 37.32 -26.18
CA ASP A 38 14.11 36.54 -27.28
C ASP A 38 14.35 35.08 -26.85
N ASN A 39 14.19 34.15 -27.80
CA ASN A 39 14.32 32.69 -27.59
C ASN A 39 13.31 32.08 -26.60
N THR A 40 12.12 32.66 -26.52
CA THR A 40 11.01 32.05 -25.78
C THR A 40 10.44 30.86 -26.54
N ASP A 41 10.31 29.71 -25.88
CA ASP A 41 9.70 28.50 -26.46
C ASP A 41 8.17 28.65 -26.59
N LEU A 42 7.66 28.38 -27.79
CA LEU A 42 6.25 28.50 -28.13
C LEU A 42 5.68 27.17 -28.60
N ILE A 43 4.42 26.92 -28.24
CA ILE A 43 3.64 25.78 -28.73
C ILE A 43 2.60 26.29 -29.73
N LEU A 44 2.52 25.59 -30.86
CA LEU A 44 1.47 25.77 -31.86
C LEU A 44 0.32 24.80 -31.58
N LEU A 45 -0.88 25.36 -31.43
CA LEU A 45 -2.10 24.61 -31.14
C LEU A 45 -3.04 24.66 -32.34
N ALA A 46 -3.49 23.49 -32.77
CA ALA A 46 -4.58 23.37 -33.73
C ALA A 46 -5.92 23.80 -33.10
N PRO A 47 -6.96 24.07 -33.91
CA PRO A 47 -8.27 24.44 -33.40
C PRO A 47 -8.83 23.38 -32.43
N GLY A 48 -9.18 23.81 -31.22
CA GLY A 48 -9.72 22.95 -30.16
C GLY A 48 -8.66 22.28 -29.27
N GLU A 49 -7.37 22.36 -29.58
CA GLU A 49 -6.30 21.88 -28.71
C GLU A 49 -6.01 22.86 -27.57
N THR A 50 -5.53 22.34 -26.44
CA THR A 50 -5.20 23.12 -25.25
C THR A 50 -3.83 22.73 -24.73
N TRP A 51 -3.06 23.72 -24.25
CA TRP A 51 -1.79 23.54 -23.58
C TRP A 51 -1.85 24.14 -22.17
N GLN A 52 -1.40 23.40 -21.17
CA GLN A 52 -1.42 23.81 -19.76
C GLN A 52 -0.01 23.89 -19.17
N GLY A 53 0.98 24.23 -20.00
CA GLY A 53 2.38 24.25 -19.60
C GLY A 53 2.90 22.84 -19.30
N PHE A 54 3.84 22.77 -18.35
CA PHE A 54 4.46 21.51 -17.91
C PHE A 54 3.46 20.43 -17.44
N VAL A 55 2.22 20.79 -17.09
CA VAL A 55 1.16 19.80 -16.78
C VAL A 55 0.87 18.93 -18.00
N SER A 56 0.80 19.54 -19.18
CA SER A 56 0.56 18.82 -20.43
C SER A 56 1.72 17.88 -20.79
N ASP A 57 2.97 18.22 -20.46
CA ASP A 57 4.10 17.30 -20.62
C ASP A 57 4.00 16.10 -19.68
N ILE A 58 3.64 16.33 -18.41
CA ILE A 58 3.46 15.25 -17.44
C ILE A 58 2.32 14.34 -17.90
N ASP A 59 1.19 14.90 -18.31
CA ASP A 59 0.05 14.12 -18.80
C ASP A 59 0.40 13.35 -20.07
N HIS A 60 1.10 13.98 -21.02
CA HIS A 60 1.58 13.30 -22.23
C HIS A 60 2.52 12.15 -21.87
N PHE A 61 3.49 12.39 -20.99
CA PHE A 61 4.41 11.37 -20.51
C PHE A 61 3.63 10.20 -19.87
N LEU A 62 2.74 10.48 -18.91
CA LEU A 62 1.96 9.46 -18.20
C LEU A 62 1.03 8.65 -19.11
N ASN A 63 0.45 9.28 -20.14
CA ASN A 63 -0.42 8.59 -21.11
C ASN A 63 0.40 7.69 -22.06
N THR A 64 1.59 8.13 -22.45
CA THR A 64 2.45 7.38 -23.37
C THR A 64 3.24 6.27 -22.66
N PHE A 65 3.48 6.47 -21.36
CA PHE A 65 4.27 5.64 -20.44
C PHE A 65 3.98 4.14 -20.54
N TYR A 66 2.69 3.76 -20.56
CA TYR A 66 2.31 2.34 -20.58
C TYR A 66 2.44 1.70 -21.97
N THR A 67 2.37 2.49 -23.05
CA THR A 67 2.46 1.98 -24.42
C THR A 67 3.90 1.84 -24.93
N GLN A 68 4.82 2.63 -24.40
CA GLN A 68 6.23 2.70 -24.85
C GLN A 68 7.21 2.37 -23.73
N LYS A 69 6.76 1.62 -22.72
CA LYS A 69 7.53 1.33 -21.51
C LYS A 69 8.95 0.82 -21.80
N ASP A 70 9.10 -0.14 -22.72
CA ASP A 70 10.40 -0.76 -22.97
C ASP A 70 11.39 0.22 -23.62
N ASP A 71 10.92 1.05 -24.56
CA ASP A 71 11.72 2.11 -25.20
C ASP A 71 12.15 3.18 -24.17
N ILE A 72 11.25 3.57 -23.27
CA ILE A 72 11.54 4.51 -22.19
C ILE A 72 12.57 3.93 -21.22
N VAL A 73 12.46 2.65 -20.86
CA VAL A 73 13.44 1.98 -20.00
C VAL A 73 14.81 1.94 -20.66
N GLU A 74 14.88 1.59 -21.95
CA GLU A 74 16.16 1.57 -22.69
C GLU A 74 16.79 2.97 -22.76
N ALA A 75 15.99 4.01 -23.05
CA ALA A 75 16.46 5.38 -23.07
C ALA A 75 16.97 5.83 -21.68
N ALA A 76 16.22 5.52 -20.61
CA ALA A 76 16.62 5.84 -19.24
C ALA A 76 17.92 5.11 -18.83
N GLN A 77 18.12 3.87 -19.27
CA GLN A 77 19.36 3.12 -19.01
C GLN A 77 20.57 3.73 -19.73
N LYS A 78 20.39 4.19 -20.98
CA LYS A 78 21.44 4.92 -21.72
C LYS A 78 21.82 6.22 -21.00
N LEU A 79 20.83 7.02 -20.61
CA LEU A 79 21.07 8.25 -19.84
C LEU A 79 21.79 7.97 -18.52
N LEU A 80 21.40 6.89 -17.81
CA LEU A 80 22.01 6.52 -16.53
C LEU A 80 23.47 6.09 -16.67
N SER A 81 23.89 5.58 -17.83
CA SER A 81 25.23 5.00 -18.01
C SER A 81 26.35 6.02 -17.86
N ASP A 82 26.13 7.26 -18.32
CA ASP A 82 27.13 8.34 -18.26
C ASP A 82 26.83 9.38 -17.17
N GLU A 83 25.65 9.34 -16.55
CA GLU A 83 25.22 10.31 -15.54
C GLU A 83 26.00 10.18 -14.23
N GLN A 84 26.45 11.31 -13.66
CA GLN A 84 27.22 11.37 -12.40
C GLN A 84 26.48 12.11 -11.28
N ALA A 85 25.46 12.92 -11.61
CA ALA A 85 24.69 13.68 -10.65
C ALA A 85 23.80 12.74 -9.82
N PRO A 86 23.98 12.64 -8.50
CA PRO A 86 23.27 11.66 -7.68
C PRO A 86 21.75 11.80 -7.71
N LYS A 87 21.24 13.03 -7.86
CA LYS A 87 19.80 13.30 -7.96
C LYS A 87 19.22 12.75 -9.27
N ILE A 88 19.92 12.91 -10.38
CA ILE A 88 19.46 12.43 -11.70
C ILE A 88 19.55 10.91 -11.74
N GLN A 89 20.66 10.34 -11.26
CA GLN A 89 20.79 8.87 -11.12
C GLN A 89 19.63 8.29 -10.31
N LYS A 90 19.28 8.91 -9.17
CA LYS A 90 18.16 8.45 -8.34
C LYS A 90 16.83 8.46 -9.09
N LEU A 91 16.52 9.55 -9.81
CA LEU A 91 15.29 9.65 -10.61
C LEU A 91 15.25 8.60 -11.73
N LEU A 92 16.35 8.41 -12.45
CA LEU A 92 16.44 7.41 -13.53
C LEU A 92 16.33 5.99 -12.99
N VAL A 93 17.01 5.68 -11.89
CA VAL A 93 16.91 4.36 -11.23
C VAL A 93 15.48 4.11 -10.76
N ASP A 94 14.84 5.07 -10.10
CA ASP A 94 13.45 4.93 -9.65
C ASP A 94 12.50 4.75 -10.83
N LEU A 95 12.70 5.50 -11.92
CA LEU A 95 11.91 5.35 -13.14
C LEU A 95 12.06 3.95 -13.74
N ILE A 96 13.30 3.50 -13.95
CA ILE A 96 13.61 2.17 -14.49
C ILE A 96 13.03 1.07 -13.60
N GLN A 97 13.15 1.19 -12.27
CA GLN A 97 12.63 0.20 -11.31
C GLN A 97 11.11 0.10 -11.37
N ASN A 98 10.40 1.22 -11.41
CA ASN A 98 8.94 1.24 -11.49
C ASN A 98 8.44 0.71 -12.83
N LEU A 99 9.17 1.00 -13.92
CA LEU A 99 8.82 0.51 -15.25
C LEU A 99 9.20 -0.96 -15.47
N SER A 100 10.33 -1.44 -14.93
CA SER A 100 10.83 -2.80 -15.15
C SER A 100 10.08 -3.84 -14.30
N GLU A 101 8.77 -3.94 -14.52
CA GLU A 101 7.85 -4.85 -13.86
C GLU A 101 7.37 -5.99 -14.75
N ASN A 102 7.00 -7.10 -14.11
CA ASN A 102 6.35 -8.25 -14.72
C ASN A 102 5.19 -8.73 -13.83
N ILE A 103 4.20 -7.86 -13.62
CA ILE A 103 3.06 -8.12 -12.72
C ILE A 103 2.27 -9.37 -13.17
N LEU A 104 2.06 -9.54 -14.48
CA LEU A 104 1.21 -10.61 -15.01
C LEU A 104 1.77 -12.01 -14.76
N ALA A 105 3.10 -12.16 -14.73
CA ALA A 105 3.73 -13.42 -14.36
C ALA A 105 3.39 -13.82 -12.92
N GLU A 106 3.05 -15.09 -12.73
CA GLU A 106 2.65 -15.67 -11.45
C GLU A 106 3.58 -16.81 -11.04
N SER A 107 4.05 -17.61 -11.99
CA SER A 107 4.92 -18.77 -11.71
C SER A 107 6.40 -18.38 -11.62
N ARG A 108 7.20 -19.23 -10.98
CA ARG A 108 8.67 -19.07 -10.91
C ARG A 108 9.31 -19.24 -12.27
N GLU A 109 8.71 -20.05 -13.12
CA GLU A 109 9.14 -20.31 -14.48
C GLU A 109 8.99 -19.05 -15.35
N GLU A 110 7.88 -18.33 -15.21
CA GLU A 110 7.58 -17.08 -15.92
C GLU A 110 8.45 -15.89 -15.46
N ASP A 111 8.85 -15.83 -14.18
CA ASP A 111 9.59 -14.68 -13.63
C ASP A 111 10.64 -15.09 -12.59
N ARG A 112 11.73 -15.71 -13.05
CA ARG A 112 12.82 -16.18 -12.18
C ARG A 112 13.46 -15.07 -11.35
N LYS A 113 13.61 -13.87 -11.93
CA LYS A 113 14.24 -12.72 -11.29
C LYS A 113 13.48 -12.29 -10.04
N TRP A 114 12.14 -12.31 -10.10
CA TRP A 114 11.33 -12.06 -8.91
C TRP A 114 11.73 -13.01 -7.79
N PHE A 115 11.85 -14.32 -8.02
CA PHE A 115 12.14 -15.34 -6.99
C PHE A 115 13.60 -15.42 -6.50
N GLU A 116 14.49 -14.57 -6.95
CA GLU A 116 15.87 -14.53 -6.43
C GLU A 116 15.86 -14.29 -4.91
N GLY A 117 16.62 -15.13 -4.18
CA GLY A 117 16.66 -15.12 -2.72
C GLY A 117 15.44 -15.76 -2.03
N VAL A 118 14.48 -16.33 -2.77
CA VAL A 118 13.31 -17.04 -2.21
C VAL A 118 13.46 -18.54 -2.32
N GLU A 119 13.20 -19.23 -1.21
CA GLU A 119 13.26 -20.69 -1.08
C GLU A 119 12.53 -21.42 -2.21
N SER A 120 13.13 -22.52 -2.69
CA SER A 120 12.67 -23.27 -3.88
C SER A 120 11.27 -23.90 -3.74
N ARG A 121 10.74 -24.00 -2.51
CA ARG A 121 9.37 -24.47 -2.23
C ARG A 121 8.29 -23.56 -2.80
N PHE A 122 8.57 -22.25 -2.95
CA PHE A 122 7.61 -21.30 -3.48
C PHE A 122 7.63 -21.32 -5.01
N LYS A 123 6.56 -21.87 -5.60
CA LYS A 123 6.40 -22.00 -7.06
C LYS A 123 5.66 -20.84 -7.72
N ASN A 124 4.90 -20.08 -6.94
CA ASN A 124 4.15 -18.93 -7.45
C ASN A 124 4.21 -17.73 -6.48
N LYS A 125 4.11 -16.52 -7.02
CA LYS A 125 4.27 -15.26 -6.28
C LYS A 125 3.27 -15.18 -5.14
N SER A 126 2.02 -15.55 -5.42
CA SER A 126 0.92 -15.51 -4.47
C SER A 126 1.10 -16.48 -3.30
N SER A 127 1.71 -17.66 -3.51
CA SER A 127 2.02 -18.59 -2.42
C SER A 127 3.07 -18.03 -1.45
N TYR A 128 4.06 -17.30 -1.98
CA TYR A 128 5.02 -16.58 -1.14
C TYR A 128 4.35 -15.41 -0.41
N MET A 129 3.51 -14.63 -1.10
CA MET A 129 2.81 -13.50 -0.49
C MET A 129 1.85 -13.95 0.62
N ARG A 130 1.12 -15.06 0.40
CA ARG A 130 0.31 -15.74 1.43
C ARG A 130 1.18 -16.09 2.64
N TYR A 131 2.29 -16.80 2.42
CA TYR A 131 3.22 -17.17 3.49
C TYR A 131 3.79 -15.95 4.24
N SER A 132 4.07 -14.86 3.54
CA SER A 132 4.54 -13.60 4.13
C SER A 132 3.51 -13.03 5.11
N CYS A 133 2.22 -13.02 4.72
CA CYS A 133 1.13 -12.64 5.64
C CYS A 133 1.06 -13.59 6.84
N GLU A 134 0.99 -14.89 6.58
CA GLU A 134 0.90 -15.91 7.63
C GLU A 134 2.04 -15.76 8.64
N SER A 135 3.25 -15.47 8.18
CA SER A 135 4.43 -15.28 9.04
C SER A 135 4.27 -14.10 9.99
N ARG A 136 3.66 -12.99 9.52
CA ARG A 136 3.36 -11.82 10.38
C ARG A 136 2.33 -12.17 11.45
N ILE A 137 1.24 -12.83 11.07
CA ILE A 137 0.18 -13.24 12.02
C ILE A 137 0.68 -14.30 13.01
N ARG A 138 1.50 -15.27 12.56
CA ARG A 138 2.16 -16.24 13.45
C ARG A 138 3.08 -15.56 14.46
N SER A 139 3.81 -14.52 14.05
CA SER A 139 4.64 -13.72 14.96
C SER A 139 3.78 -13.07 16.04
N TYR A 140 2.61 -12.52 15.69
CA TYR A 140 1.70 -11.95 16.68
C TYR A 140 1.21 -13.00 17.68
N MET A 141 0.85 -14.20 17.21
CA MET A 141 0.45 -15.30 18.10
C MET A 141 1.61 -15.74 19.01
N LYS A 142 2.83 -15.83 18.48
CA LYS A 142 4.03 -16.15 19.28
C LYS A 142 4.23 -15.15 20.41
N GLU A 143 4.05 -13.86 20.14
CA GLU A 143 4.14 -12.82 21.17
C GLU A 143 3.05 -12.95 22.23
N VAL A 144 1.79 -13.19 21.82
CA VAL A 144 0.66 -13.42 22.74
C VAL A 144 0.92 -14.63 23.64
N SER A 145 1.38 -15.76 23.07
CA SER A 145 1.74 -16.96 23.84
C SER A 145 2.92 -16.72 24.78
N SER A 146 3.95 -15.97 24.34
CA SER A 146 5.12 -15.66 25.15
C SER A 146 4.79 -14.83 26.39
N TYR A 147 3.69 -14.07 26.36
CA TYR A 147 3.24 -13.26 27.49
C TYR A 147 2.74 -14.10 28.68
N THR A 148 2.48 -15.41 28.49
CA THR A 148 2.04 -16.31 29.56
C THR A 148 2.95 -16.25 30.80
N SER A 149 4.26 -16.05 30.63
CA SER A 149 5.21 -15.93 31.74
C SER A 149 5.02 -14.65 32.59
N ALA A 150 4.44 -13.59 32.01
CA ALA A 150 4.11 -12.35 32.70
C ALA A 150 2.71 -12.36 33.33
N VAL A 151 1.89 -13.37 33.04
CA VAL A 151 0.56 -13.53 33.64
C VAL A 151 0.69 -14.05 35.07
N HIS A 152 -0.17 -13.56 35.97
CA HIS A 152 -0.23 -14.02 37.37
C HIS A 152 -0.36 -15.56 37.44
N PRO A 153 0.39 -16.26 38.30
CA PRO A 153 0.44 -17.73 38.31
C PRO A 153 -0.93 -18.42 38.35
N ALA A 154 -1.86 -17.89 39.15
CA ALA A 154 -3.22 -18.43 39.26
C ALA A 154 -4.06 -18.32 37.97
N ALA A 155 -3.68 -17.43 37.04
CA ALA A 155 -4.38 -17.16 35.79
C ALA A 155 -3.69 -17.81 34.57
N GLN A 156 -2.48 -18.35 34.71
CA GLN A 156 -1.68 -18.85 33.58
C GLN A 156 -2.33 -20.01 32.83
N ALA A 157 -2.93 -20.97 33.55
CA ALA A 157 -3.58 -22.13 32.94
C ALA A 157 -4.76 -21.71 32.05
N GLU A 158 -5.58 -20.78 32.54
CA GLU A 158 -6.73 -20.27 31.80
C GLU A 158 -6.32 -19.38 30.64
N TYR A 159 -5.32 -18.51 30.83
CA TYR A 159 -4.74 -17.72 29.74
C TYR A 159 -4.23 -18.63 28.63
N LYS A 160 -3.47 -19.69 28.98
CA LYS A 160 -2.98 -20.67 28.01
C LYS A 160 -4.14 -21.34 27.27
N ARG A 161 -5.17 -21.80 27.98
CA ARG A 161 -6.38 -22.40 27.37
C ARG A 161 -7.01 -21.48 26.33
N ILE A 162 -7.17 -20.20 26.66
CA ILE A 162 -7.72 -19.19 25.75
C ILE A 162 -6.79 -18.99 24.54
N THR A 163 -5.48 -18.89 24.74
CA THR A 163 -4.54 -18.75 23.63
C THR A 163 -4.50 -19.98 22.71
N ASP A 164 -4.73 -21.18 23.26
CA ASP A 164 -4.84 -22.41 22.48
C ASP A 164 -6.09 -22.38 21.58
N PHE A 165 -7.24 -21.88 22.08
CA PHE A 165 -8.43 -21.66 21.24
C PHE A 165 -8.18 -20.65 20.11
N MET A 166 -7.49 -19.54 20.41
CA MET A 166 -7.13 -18.56 19.38
C MET A 166 -6.20 -19.17 18.32
N LEU A 167 -5.23 -19.97 18.74
CA LEU A 167 -4.29 -20.65 17.86
C LEU A 167 -5.02 -21.65 16.95
N ASP A 168 -5.94 -22.45 17.49
CA ASP A 168 -6.70 -23.40 16.68
C ASP A 168 -7.63 -22.70 15.69
N LYS A 169 -8.24 -21.57 16.08
CA LYS A 169 -8.96 -20.72 15.14
C LYS A 169 -8.04 -20.12 14.08
N LEU A 170 -6.83 -19.67 14.42
CA LEU A 170 -5.85 -19.20 13.44
C LEU A 170 -5.46 -20.29 12.44
N LYS A 171 -5.23 -21.52 12.90
CA LYS A 171 -4.93 -22.66 12.02
C LYS A 171 -6.09 -22.92 11.06
N SER A 172 -7.33 -22.90 11.53
CA SER A 172 -8.51 -23.18 10.69
C SER A 172 -8.69 -22.14 9.57
N VAL A 173 -8.29 -20.89 9.80
CA VAL A 173 -8.31 -19.81 8.79
C VAL A 173 -6.94 -19.59 8.10
N LYS A 174 -6.01 -20.53 8.24
CA LYS A 174 -4.66 -20.46 7.62
C LYS A 174 -3.94 -19.14 7.92
N TYR A 175 -3.99 -18.70 9.18
CA TYR A 175 -3.34 -17.48 9.68
C TYR A 175 -3.64 -16.22 8.86
N ASN A 176 -4.83 -16.14 8.26
CA ASN A 176 -5.26 -15.03 7.42
C ASN A 176 -4.29 -14.73 6.26
N GLY A 177 -3.59 -15.75 5.77
CA GLY A 177 -2.67 -15.62 4.64
C GLY A 177 -3.33 -15.00 3.40
N CYS A 178 -4.64 -15.18 3.26
CA CYS A 178 -5.44 -14.63 2.16
C CYS A 178 -5.36 -13.10 2.02
N TYR A 179 -5.05 -12.36 3.09
CA TYR A 179 -4.93 -10.90 3.04
C TYR A 179 -3.94 -10.43 1.97
N PHE A 180 -2.88 -11.20 1.69
CA PHE A 180 -1.85 -10.83 0.73
C PHE A 180 -1.88 -11.65 -0.56
N ASP A 181 -2.81 -12.58 -0.77
CA ASP A 181 -2.90 -13.34 -2.03
C ASP A 181 -3.91 -12.66 -2.99
N ARG A 182 -3.41 -12.12 -4.10
CA ARG A 182 -4.21 -11.44 -5.12
C ARG A 182 -5.27 -12.31 -5.79
N ARG A 183 -5.14 -13.64 -5.73
CA ARG A 183 -6.08 -14.61 -6.34
C ARG A 183 -7.26 -14.99 -5.43
N GLU A 184 -7.26 -14.51 -4.19
CA GLU A 184 -8.38 -14.71 -3.28
C GLU A 184 -9.56 -13.79 -3.65
N GLU A 185 -10.69 -13.94 -2.96
CA GLU A 185 -11.86 -13.10 -3.16
C GLU A 185 -11.61 -11.65 -2.73
N ALA A 186 -12.23 -10.69 -3.43
CA ALA A 186 -12.07 -9.26 -3.15
C ALA A 186 -12.45 -8.87 -1.70
N VAL A 187 -13.37 -9.59 -1.08
CA VAL A 187 -13.81 -9.34 0.30
C VAL A 187 -12.79 -9.75 1.36
N VAL A 188 -11.81 -10.60 1.02
CA VAL A 188 -10.80 -11.08 1.99
C VAL A 188 -9.41 -10.50 1.75
N ARG A 189 -9.03 -10.21 0.51
CA ARG A 189 -7.68 -9.71 0.19
C ARG A 189 -7.56 -8.19 0.36
N LEU A 190 -6.34 -7.73 0.63
CA LEU A 190 -6.02 -6.30 0.80
C LEU A 190 -5.54 -5.61 -0.48
N CYS A 191 -5.46 -6.33 -1.61
CA CYS A 191 -4.95 -5.82 -2.87
C CYS A 191 -5.96 -5.94 -4.01
N THR A 192 -5.71 -5.22 -5.11
CA THR A 192 -6.44 -5.41 -6.37
C THR A 192 -6.10 -6.75 -7.03
N THR A 193 -6.82 -7.16 -8.08
CA THR A 193 -6.61 -8.44 -8.80
C THR A 193 -5.19 -8.56 -9.36
N GLU A 194 -4.57 -7.44 -9.63
CA GLU A 194 -3.21 -7.31 -10.15
C GLU A 194 -2.16 -7.33 -9.02
N GLY A 195 -2.59 -7.16 -7.76
CA GLY A 195 -1.71 -7.17 -6.59
C GLY A 195 -1.32 -5.78 -6.05
N TRP A 196 -2.04 -4.72 -6.42
CA TRP A 196 -1.80 -3.39 -5.86
C TRP A 196 -2.35 -3.26 -4.45
N PHE A 197 -1.47 -2.97 -3.49
CA PHE A 197 -1.83 -2.64 -2.11
C PHE A 197 -1.83 -1.12 -1.94
N SER A 198 -2.82 -0.62 -1.21
CA SER A 198 -2.93 0.80 -0.85
C SER A 198 -2.77 0.97 0.65
N CYS A 199 -2.00 1.98 1.06
CA CYS A 199 -1.85 2.32 2.46
C CYS A 199 -3.19 2.81 3.03
N GLN A 200 -3.61 2.22 4.14
CA GLN A 200 -4.86 2.57 4.82
C GLN A 200 -4.71 3.82 5.72
N GLY A 201 -3.54 4.45 5.73
CA GLY A 201 -3.22 5.59 6.59
C GLY A 201 -2.90 5.20 8.03
N PRO A 202 -2.35 6.14 8.83
CA PRO A 202 -2.03 5.89 10.24
C PRO A 202 -3.25 5.45 11.05
N PHE A 203 -3.04 4.94 12.27
CA PHE A 203 -4.12 4.45 13.13
C PHE A 203 -5.20 5.51 13.44
N ASP A 204 -4.84 6.79 13.42
CA ASP A 204 -5.68 7.93 13.79
C ASP A 204 -6.33 8.65 12.60
N ARG A 205 -6.32 8.05 11.41
CA ARG A 205 -6.95 8.59 10.20
C ARG A 205 -7.56 7.49 9.36
N ASP A 206 -8.56 7.83 8.54
CA ASP A 206 -9.23 6.83 7.70
C ASP A 206 -8.51 6.57 6.36
N TYR A 207 -7.55 7.42 5.99
CA TYR A 207 -6.88 7.34 4.70
C TYR A 207 -5.42 7.81 4.75
N CYS A 208 -4.63 7.41 3.74
CA CYS A 208 -3.25 7.85 3.56
C CYS A 208 -3.19 9.15 2.75
N LEU A 209 -2.69 10.23 3.36
CA LEU A 209 -2.51 11.52 2.66
C LEU A 209 -1.56 11.43 1.46
N CYS A 210 -0.48 10.67 1.60
CA CYS A 210 0.53 10.54 0.56
C CYS A 210 0.13 9.52 -0.53
N LYS A 211 -1.05 8.91 -0.43
CA LYS A 211 -1.56 7.89 -1.36
C LYS A 211 -0.53 6.77 -1.64
N HIS A 212 0.24 6.37 -0.63
CA HIS A 212 1.25 5.33 -0.81
C HIS A 212 0.60 4.04 -1.33
N SER A 213 1.17 3.49 -2.39
CA SER A 213 0.78 2.22 -2.97
C SER A 213 2.02 1.39 -3.29
N ILE A 214 1.84 0.09 -3.47
CA ILE A 214 2.91 -0.83 -3.88
C ILE A 214 2.31 -2.08 -4.52
N ASN A 215 3.00 -2.63 -5.52
CA ASN A 215 2.69 -3.95 -6.03
C ASN A 215 3.88 -4.91 -5.78
N PRO A 216 3.86 -5.72 -4.70
CA PRO A 216 4.94 -6.66 -4.41
C PRO A 216 5.04 -7.81 -5.43
N TYR A 217 4.07 -7.95 -6.34
CA TYR A 217 4.10 -8.91 -7.43
C TYR A 217 4.86 -8.40 -8.66
N SER A 218 5.17 -7.10 -8.74
CA SER A 218 5.75 -6.47 -9.93
C SER A 218 7.19 -6.93 -10.19
N ASN A 219 8.05 -6.82 -9.18
CA ASN A 219 9.48 -7.12 -9.28
C ASN A 219 10.07 -7.48 -7.90
N ARG A 220 11.33 -7.93 -7.91
CA ARG A 220 12.07 -8.38 -6.73
C ARG A 220 12.17 -7.28 -5.65
N GLU A 221 12.43 -6.04 -6.05
CA GLU A 221 12.65 -4.93 -5.14
C GLU A 221 11.35 -4.49 -4.46
N SER A 222 10.25 -4.39 -5.20
CA SER A 222 8.92 -4.11 -4.66
C SER A 222 8.51 -5.18 -3.64
N ARG A 223 8.80 -6.45 -3.91
CA ARG A 223 8.60 -7.54 -2.93
C ARG A 223 9.41 -7.32 -1.65
N ILE A 224 10.67 -6.91 -1.76
CA ILE A 224 11.54 -6.64 -0.61
C ILE A 224 11.04 -5.41 0.15
N LEU A 225 10.72 -4.31 -0.53
CA LEU A 225 10.19 -3.09 0.08
C LEU A 225 8.89 -3.35 0.83
N PHE A 226 8.05 -4.27 0.36
CA PHE A 226 6.83 -4.65 1.06
C PHE A 226 7.06 -5.28 2.45
N SER A 227 8.28 -5.76 2.74
CA SER A 227 8.66 -6.19 4.10
C SER A 227 8.69 -5.02 5.11
N THR A 228 8.84 -3.78 4.62
CA THR A 228 8.82 -2.57 5.45
C THR A 228 7.39 -2.08 5.75
N TRP A 229 6.40 -2.53 4.97
CA TRP A 229 4.99 -2.26 5.23
C TRP A 229 4.50 -3.06 6.42
N ASN A 230 3.66 -2.48 7.26
CA ASN A 230 3.22 -3.07 8.52
C ASN A 230 1.72 -3.37 8.51
N LEU A 231 1.31 -4.45 9.18
CA LEU A 231 -0.07 -4.65 9.63
C LEU A 231 -0.14 -4.09 11.05
N ASP A 232 -0.34 -2.78 11.16
CA ASP A 232 -0.33 -2.03 12.41
C ASP A 232 -1.64 -2.21 13.18
N HIS A 233 -1.54 -2.41 14.49
CA HIS A 233 -2.68 -2.61 15.37
C HIS A 233 -3.25 -1.25 15.80
N ILE A 234 -4.50 -0.92 15.44
CA ILE A 234 -5.16 0.33 15.83
C ILE A 234 -5.19 0.45 17.36
N ILE A 235 -5.77 -0.53 18.05
CA ILE A 235 -5.60 -0.74 19.49
C ILE A 235 -4.33 -1.57 19.69
N GLU A 236 -3.33 -1.01 20.35
CA GLU A 236 -1.99 -1.59 20.44
C GLU A 236 -1.99 -2.97 21.10
N LYS A 237 -1.44 -3.98 20.40
CA LYS A 237 -1.33 -5.36 20.91
C LYS A 237 -0.57 -5.46 22.23
N LYS A 238 0.70 -5.00 22.25
CA LYS A 238 1.60 -5.18 23.41
C LYS A 238 1.26 -4.24 24.57
N ARG A 239 0.82 -3.02 24.28
CA ARG A 239 0.53 -2.01 25.30
C ARG A 239 -0.87 -2.14 25.90
N THR A 240 -1.84 -2.60 25.11
CA THR A 240 -3.25 -2.60 25.53
C THR A 240 -3.88 -4.00 25.50
N ILE A 241 -3.92 -4.67 24.35
CA ILE A 241 -4.77 -5.85 24.17
C ILE A 241 -4.31 -7.02 25.05
N VAL A 242 -3.02 -7.36 24.98
CA VAL A 242 -2.45 -8.51 25.71
C VAL A 242 -2.50 -8.31 27.23
N PRO A 243 -2.09 -7.16 27.79
CA PRO A 243 -2.29 -6.89 29.22
C PRO A 243 -3.76 -6.93 29.64
N THR A 244 -4.67 -6.38 28.82
CA THR A 244 -6.12 -6.42 29.11
C THR A 244 -6.66 -7.84 29.15
N LEU A 245 -6.22 -8.71 28.24
CA LEU A 245 -6.61 -10.12 28.24
C LEU A 245 -6.11 -10.82 29.52
N ALA A 246 -4.85 -10.60 29.90
CA ALA A 246 -4.27 -11.19 31.10
C ALA A 246 -5.02 -10.78 32.37
N GLU A 247 -5.34 -9.49 32.50
CA GLU A 247 -6.11 -8.99 33.65
C GLU A 247 -7.55 -9.51 33.62
N ALA A 248 -8.19 -9.55 32.45
CA ALA A 248 -9.55 -10.08 32.31
C ALA A 248 -9.68 -11.53 32.76
N VAL A 249 -8.67 -12.36 32.49
CA VAL A 249 -8.58 -13.76 32.95
C VAL A 249 -8.38 -13.84 34.45
N LYS A 250 -7.51 -12.99 35.01
CA LYS A 250 -7.24 -12.93 36.46
C LYS A 250 -8.46 -12.49 37.25
N GLU A 251 -9.18 -11.47 36.78
CA GLU A 251 -10.34 -10.87 37.46
C GLU A 251 -11.68 -11.48 37.02
N GLN A 252 -11.68 -12.62 36.35
CA GLN A 252 -12.89 -13.14 35.70
C GLN A 252 -14.04 -13.38 36.69
N ASP A 253 -13.78 -13.73 37.95
CA ASP A 253 -14.78 -13.86 39.03
C ASP A 253 -16.06 -14.63 38.59
N GLY A 254 -15.85 -15.80 37.98
CA GLY A 254 -16.92 -16.65 37.44
C GLY A 254 -17.58 -16.16 36.15
N ARG A 255 -17.13 -15.05 35.57
CA ARG A 255 -17.50 -14.62 34.20
C ARG A 255 -16.63 -15.37 33.19
N GLU A 256 -17.16 -15.56 31.99
CA GLU A 256 -16.41 -16.15 30.88
C GLU A 256 -15.82 -15.05 30.01
N VAL A 257 -14.50 -15.05 29.80
CA VAL A 257 -13.82 -14.12 28.90
C VAL A 257 -14.27 -14.38 27.46
N ALA A 258 -14.69 -13.33 26.76
CA ALA A 258 -15.06 -13.39 25.35
C ALA A 258 -13.78 -13.37 24.48
N TRP A 259 -13.07 -14.50 24.42
CA TRP A 259 -11.82 -14.61 23.69
C TRP A 259 -11.95 -14.25 22.20
N GLU A 260 -13.13 -14.41 21.60
CA GLU A 260 -13.37 -14.04 20.20
C GLU A 260 -13.16 -12.55 19.94
N TYR A 261 -13.48 -11.70 20.92
CA TYR A 261 -13.24 -10.25 20.84
C TYR A 261 -11.74 -9.94 20.79
N PHE A 262 -10.95 -10.57 21.67
CA PHE A 262 -9.50 -10.41 21.65
C PHE A 262 -8.88 -11.00 20.38
N TYR A 263 -9.41 -12.11 19.85
CA TYR A 263 -8.99 -12.67 18.58
C TYR A 263 -9.19 -11.67 17.42
N GLN A 264 -10.35 -11.00 17.37
CA GLN A 264 -10.63 -9.96 16.37
C GLN A 264 -9.58 -8.84 16.45
N LEU A 265 -9.32 -8.34 17.66
CA LEU A 265 -8.33 -7.28 17.86
C LEU A 265 -6.89 -7.70 17.53
N LEU A 266 -6.53 -8.95 17.80
CA LEU A 266 -5.14 -9.41 17.65
C LEU A 266 -4.79 -9.80 16.22
N PHE A 267 -5.73 -10.33 15.45
CA PHE A 267 -5.38 -11.07 14.22
C PHE A 267 -6.19 -10.70 12.98
N THR A 268 -7.16 -9.80 13.08
CA THR A 268 -8.07 -9.48 11.96
C THR A 268 -8.01 -8.02 11.56
N LEU A 269 -8.51 -7.73 10.35
CA LEU A 269 -8.62 -6.37 9.81
C LEU A 269 -9.58 -5.45 10.59
N GLU A 270 -10.34 -5.98 11.57
CA GLU A 270 -11.11 -5.15 12.50
C GLU A 270 -10.21 -4.22 13.32
N ASN A 271 -8.94 -4.59 13.52
CA ASN A 271 -7.98 -3.80 14.27
C ASN A 271 -6.60 -3.72 13.61
N LEU A 272 -6.42 -4.31 12.42
CA LEU A 272 -5.17 -4.27 11.66
C LEU A 272 -5.31 -3.33 10.46
N LYS A 273 -4.37 -2.39 10.32
CA LYS A 273 -4.23 -1.54 9.13
C LYS A 273 -2.93 -1.84 8.41
N LEU A 274 -3.01 -2.08 7.11
CA LEU A 274 -1.85 -2.14 6.24
C LEU A 274 -1.34 -0.72 5.96
N VAL A 275 -0.13 -0.44 6.43
CA VAL A 275 0.47 0.90 6.37
C VAL A 275 1.88 0.87 5.81
N HIS A 276 2.19 1.84 4.95
CA HIS A 276 3.56 2.17 4.59
C HIS A 276 4.37 2.57 5.84
N ILE A 277 5.67 2.32 5.87
CA ILE A 277 6.51 2.60 7.05
C ILE A 277 6.43 4.06 7.51
N ALA A 278 6.31 5.02 6.60
CA ALA A 278 6.16 6.44 6.93
C ALA A 278 4.79 6.78 7.57
N CYS A 279 3.78 5.93 7.41
CA CYS A 279 2.46 6.06 8.05
C CYS A 279 2.34 5.25 9.34
N HIS A 280 3.34 4.44 9.69
CA HIS A 280 3.36 3.67 10.92
C HIS A 280 3.86 4.53 12.09
N LYS A 281 2.92 5.17 12.80
CA LYS A 281 3.22 6.00 13.97
C LYS A 281 3.62 5.12 15.14
N LYS A 282 4.89 5.20 15.58
CA LYS A 282 5.39 4.43 16.74
C LYS A 282 5.04 5.05 18.11
N THR A 283 4.35 6.19 18.12
CA THR A 283 3.80 6.81 19.33
C THR A 283 2.74 5.91 19.95
N SER A 284 2.39 6.10 21.23
CA SER A 284 1.23 5.38 21.77
C SER A 284 -0.05 5.84 21.08
N HIS A 285 -0.95 4.89 20.83
CA HIS A 285 -2.23 5.15 20.17
C HIS A 285 -3.27 5.69 21.16
N ASN A 286 -3.03 5.54 22.47
CA ASN A 286 -3.96 5.96 23.54
C ASN A 286 -5.39 5.41 23.38
N LEU A 287 -5.52 4.23 22.75
CA LEU A 287 -6.78 3.53 22.58
C LEU A 287 -6.87 2.34 23.55
N THR A 288 -8.07 2.12 24.06
CA THR A 288 -8.38 1.06 25.04
C THR A 288 -9.35 0.04 24.46
N CYS A 289 -9.29 -1.19 24.94
CA CYS A 289 -10.31 -2.19 24.66
C CYS A 289 -11.70 -1.73 25.14
N ASP A 290 -12.74 -2.00 24.34
CA ASP A 290 -14.14 -1.89 24.72
C ASP A 290 -14.47 -2.82 25.90
N LYS A 291 -14.68 -2.21 27.07
CA LYS A 291 -14.96 -2.91 28.33
C LYS A 291 -16.22 -3.76 28.28
N THR A 292 -17.18 -3.40 27.42
CA THR A 292 -18.47 -4.12 27.30
C THR A 292 -18.36 -5.45 26.56
N LYS A 293 -17.26 -5.66 25.81
CA LYS A 293 -17.01 -6.84 25.00
C LYS A 293 -16.02 -7.83 25.63
N ILE A 294 -15.39 -7.49 26.76
CA ILE A 294 -14.37 -8.32 27.41
C ILE A 294 -14.94 -9.67 27.89
N TYR A 295 -16.16 -9.68 28.42
CA TYR A 295 -16.82 -10.87 28.97
C TYR A 295 -18.07 -11.23 28.18
N ARG A 296 -18.36 -12.52 28.08
CA ARG A 296 -19.59 -12.99 27.44
C ARG A 296 -20.82 -12.56 28.23
N LYS A 297 -21.87 -12.14 27.50
CA LYS A 297 -23.17 -11.82 28.11
C LYS A 297 -23.74 -13.08 28.74
N ARG A 298 -24.13 -13.02 30.02
CA ARG A 298 -24.85 -14.12 30.69
C ARG A 298 -26.14 -14.40 29.90
N LYS A 299 -26.33 -15.62 29.39
CA LYS A 299 -27.63 -16.04 28.85
C LYS A 299 -28.66 -15.91 29.96
N ARG A 300 -29.63 -15.00 29.80
CA ARG A 300 -30.82 -14.94 30.67
C ARG A 300 -31.56 -16.26 30.48
N MET A 301 -31.45 -17.18 31.43
CA MET A 301 -32.37 -18.32 31.49
C MET A 301 -33.77 -17.74 31.67
N ARG A 302 -34.63 -17.86 30.65
CA ARG A 302 -36.06 -17.64 30.82
C ARG A 302 -36.53 -18.64 31.86
N LYS A 303 -36.91 -18.16 33.05
CA LYS A 303 -37.65 -18.99 34.01
C LYS A 303 -38.88 -19.49 33.28
N VAL A 304 -38.94 -20.80 33.02
CA VAL A 304 -40.20 -21.45 32.67
C VAL A 304 -41.01 -21.42 33.96
N SER A 305 -42.00 -20.54 34.02
CA SER A 305 -43.01 -20.54 35.06
C SER A 305 -43.73 -21.89 34.98
N LYS A 306 -43.71 -22.66 36.08
CA LYS A 306 -44.56 -23.82 36.26
C LYS A 306 -46.00 -23.38 36.47
#